data_AF-A0A6P3XG81-F1
#
_entry.id   AF-A0A6P3XG81-F1
#
_cell.length_a   1.000
_cell.length_b   1.000
_cell.length_c   1.000
_cell.angle_alpha   90.00
_cell.angle_beta   90.00
_cell.angle_gamma   90.00
#
_symmetry.space_group_name_H-M   'P 1'
#
loop_
_entity.id
_entity.type
_entity.pdbx_description
1 polymer ?
#
loop_
_entity_poly.entity_id
_entity_poly.type
_entity_poly.pdbx_seq_one_letter_code
_entity_poly.pdbx_strand_id
1 'polypeptide(L)'
;MFNQVLRPIVRNVARNGIRSSSSKVVDIKLPTINDIPVPKGPWQEYYDKRQKVYNTQLALGTAVLLGTIIFVKESGIIFFNYGPPEEPTEK
;
A
#
# COMPACT_ATOMS: atom_id res chain seq x y z
N MET A 1 -5.40 3.82 -8.08
CA MET A 1 -4.22 4.20 -7.25
C MET A 1 -2.94 4.32 -8.07
N PHE A 2 -2.77 3.57 -9.16
CA PHE A 2 -1.61 3.68 -10.07
C PHE A 2 -1.37 5.08 -10.65
N ASN A 3 -2.43 5.84 -10.95
CA ASN A 3 -2.33 7.19 -11.50
C ASN A 3 -1.74 8.24 -10.54
N GLN A 4 -1.61 7.93 -9.24
CA GLN A 4 -0.97 8.82 -8.26
C GLN A 4 0.54 8.57 -8.15
N VAL A 5 0.99 7.34 -8.42
CA VAL A 5 2.41 6.95 -8.38
C VAL A 5 3.18 7.45 -9.62
N LEU A 6 2.50 7.58 -10.76
CA LEU A 6 3.13 8.00 -12.02
C LEU A 6 3.23 9.53 -12.21
N ARG A 7 2.40 10.31 -11.50
CA ARG A 7 2.36 11.78 -11.59
C ARG A 7 3.69 12.48 -11.26
N PRO A 8 4.49 12.06 -10.25
CA PRO A 8 5.77 12.70 -9.94
C PRO A 8 6.81 12.51 -11.04
N ILE A 9 6.82 11.33 -11.67
CA ILE A 9 7.82 10.93 -12.68
C ILE A 9 7.61 11.74 -13.96
N VAL A 10 6.37 11.79 -14.46
CA VAL A 10 6.05 12.57 -15.67
C VAL A 10 6.29 14.07 -15.46
N ARG A 11 5.99 14.58 -14.26
CA ARG A 11 6.16 16.01 -13.92
C ARG A 11 7.62 16.45 -13.82
N ASN A 12 8.57 15.53 -13.63
CA ASN A 12 9.99 15.85 -13.58
C ASN A 12 10.66 15.87 -14.97
N VAL A 13 10.18 15.05 -15.91
CA VAL A 13 10.72 14.98 -17.28
C VAL A 13 10.39 16.23 -18.11
N ALA A 14 9.22 16.83 -17.89
CA ALA A 14 8.78 18.03 -18.62
C ALA A 14 9.41 19.35 -18.12
N ARG A 15 10.23 19.35 -17.07
CA ARG A 15 10.77 20.57 -16.42
C ARG A 15 12.13 21.01 -16.92
N ASN A 16 12.69 20.39 -17.98
CA ASN A 16 13.96 20.79 -18.54
C ASN A 16 13.80 21.95 -19.55
N GLY A 17 13.42 23.12 -19.03
CA GLY A 17 13.29 24.35 -19.79
C GLY A 17 13.73 25.55 -18.95
N ILE A 18 14.97 25.99 -19.19
CA ILE A 18 15.53 27.34 -18.99
C ILE A 18 14.93 28.14 -17.82
N ARG A 19 15.64 28.15 -16.69
CA ARG A 19 15.41 29.15 -15.63
C ARG A 19 15.94 30.50 -16.12
N SER A 20 15.08 31.31 -16.73
CA SER A 20 15.35 32.74 -16.92
C SER A 20 15.31 33.42 -15.56
N SER A 21 16.48 33.84 -15.06
CA SER A 21 16.60 34.67 -13.87
C SER A 21 16.18 36.09 -14.23
N SER A 22 14.87 36.34 -14.19
CA SER A 22 14.35 37.71 -14.28
C SER A 22 14.48 38.35 -12.90
N SER A 23 15.42 39.27 -12.74
CA SER A 23 15.49 40.16 -11.57
C SER A 23 14.39 41.22 -11.65
N LYS A 24 13.13 40.78 -11.71
CA LYS A 24 12.05 41.65 -11.28
C LYS A 24 11.98 41.53 -9.77
N VAL A 25 11.95 42.66 -9.08
CA VAL A 25 11.51 42.70 -7.68
C VAL A 25 10.06 42.24 -7.71
N VAL A 26 9.86 40.93 -7.61
CA VAL A 26 8.55 40.34 -7.36
C VAL A 26 8.24 40.74 -5.93
N ASP A 27 7.08 41.34 -5.68
CA ASP A 27 6.56 41.45 -4.31
C ASP A 27 6.42 40.03 -3.76
N ILE A 28 7.45 39.55 -3.06
CA ILE A 28 7.45 38.24 -2.44
C ILE A 28 6.52 38.34 -1.25
N LYS A 29 5.29 37.82 -1.40
CA LYS A 29 4.39 37.63 -0.26
C LYS A 29 5.10 36.73 0.75
N LEU A 30 5.41 37.29 1.92
CA LEU A 30 5.95 36.53 3.04
C LEU A 30 4.96 35.42 3.43
N PRO A 31 5.43 34.18 3.66
CA PRO A 31 4.55 33.10 4.08
C PRO A 31 3.92 33.46 5.42
N THR A 32 2.60 33.41 5.46
CA THR A 32 1.79 33.65 6.65
C THR A 32 1.21 32.34 7.17
N ILE A 33 0.75 32.34 8.42
CA ILE A 33 0.08 31.17 9.00
C ILE A 33 -1.17 30.75 8.22
N ASN A 34 -1.78 31.67 7.48
CA ASN A 34 -2.92 31.42 6.60
C ASN A 34 -2.55 30.61 5.34
N ASP A 35 -1.26 30.52 5.01
CA ASP A 35 -0.77 29.73 3.87
C ASP A 35 -0.52 28.26 4.26
N ILE A 36 -0.70 27.89 5.54
CA ILE A 36 -0.59 26.51 6.01
C ILE A 36 -1.82 25.73 5.53
N PRO A 37 -1.67 24.46 5.08
CA PRO A 37 -2.80 23.61 4.73
C PRO A 37 -3.74 23.44 5.93
N VAL A 38 -4.93 24.01 5.82
CA VAL A 38 -6.01 23.77 6.79
C VAL A 38 -6.56 22.37 6.57
N PRO A 39 -6.68 21.52 7.61
CA PRO A 39 -7.31 20.22 7.47
C PRO A 39 -8.72 20.39 6.91
N LYS A 40 -8.98 19.77 5.75
CA LYS A 40 -10.27 19.83 5.08
C LYS A 40 -11.14 18.68 5.55
N GLY A 41 -12.22 19.01 6.25
CA GLY A 41 -13.25 18.06 6.69
C GLY A 41 -12.95 17.33 8.00
N PRO A 42 -13.92 16.58 8.53
CA PRO A 42 -13.76 15.82 9.76
C PRO A 42 -12.81 14.64 9.55
N TRP A 43 -11.71 14.62 10.30
CA TRP A 43 -10.70 13.56 10.25
C TRP A 43 -11.31 12.17 10.52
N GLN A 44 -12.34 12.13 11.37
CA GLN A 44 -13.00 10.90 11.79
C GLN A 44 -13.72 10.20 10.63
N GLU A 45 -14.49 10.91 9.82
CA GLU A 45 -15.17 10.29 8.67
C GLU A 45 -14.18 9.69 7.66
N TYR A 46 -13.04 10.38 7.46
CA TYR A 46 -12.00 9.87 6.57
C TYR A 46 -11.33 8.62 7.15
N TYR A 47 -11.06 8.63 8.45
CA TYR A 47 -10.54 7.48 9.17
C TYR A 47 -11.49 6.27 9.08
N ASP A 48 -12.77 6.46 9.39
CA ASP A 48 -13.78 5.41 9.40
C ASP A 48 -13.95 4.76 8.01
N LYS A 49 -13.94 5.58 6.96
CA LYS A 49 -13.98 5.11 5.56
C LYS A 49 -12.78 4.21 5.25
N ARG A 50 -11.58 4.57 5.72
CA ARG A 50 -10.37 3.76 5.51
C ARG A 50 -10.35 2.52 6.36
N GLN A 51 -10.82 2.60 7.59
CA GLN A 51 -10.87 1.46 8.51
C GLN A 51 -11.73 0.33 7.95
N LYS A 52 -12.85 0.65 7.30
CA LYS A 52 -13.67 -0.35 6.61
C LYS A 52 -12.89 -1.10 5.53
N VAL A 53 -12.06 -0.39 4.75
CA VAL A 53 -11.23 -1.00 3.70
C VAL A 53 -10.19 -1.94 4.30
N TYR A 54 -9.48 -1.50 5.34
CA TYR A 54 -8.46 -2.32 5.99
C TYR A 54 -9.05 -3.56 6.67
N ASN A 55 -10.17 -3.41 7.38
CA ASN A 55 -10.85 -4.55 8.01
C ASN A 55 -11.34 -5.56 6.97
N THR A 56 -11.82 -5.07 5.81
CA THR A 56 -12.23 -5.95 4.69
C THR A 56 -11.03 -6.71 4.13
N GLN A 57 -9.91 -6.03 3.91
CA GLN A 57 -8.67 -6.66 3.42
C GLN A 57 -8.14 -7.70 4.41
N LEU A 58 -8.16 -7.37 5.70
CA LEU A 58 -7.73 -8.29 6.75
C LEU A 58 -8.60 -9.55 6.77
N ALA A 59 -9.92 -9.39 6.80
CA ALA A 59 -10.85 -10.53 6.81
C ALA A 59 -10.69 -11.42 5.57
N LEU A 60 -10.61 -10.82 4.39
CA LEU A 60 -10.43 -11.56 3.14
C LEU A 60 -9.07 -12.26 3.09
N GLY A 61 -8.00 -11.56 3.47
CA GLY A 61 -6.65 -12.11 3.51
C GLY A 61 -6.53 -13.30 4.47
N THR A 62 -7.10 -13.19 5.67
CA THR A 62 -7.14 -14.30 6.64
C THR A 62 -7.95 -15.48 6.11
N ALA A 63 -9.12 -15.24 5.51
CA ALA A 63 -9.94 -16.32 4.95
C ALA A 63 -9.22 -17.08 3.82
N VAL A 64 -8.57 -16.36 2.90
CA VAL A 64 -7.79 -16.96 1.81
C VAL A 64 -6.60 -17.74 2.36
N LEU A 65 -5.87 -17.19 3.33
CA LEU A 65 -4.72 -17.86 3.94
C LEU A 65 -5.13 -19.18 4.61
N LEU A 66 -6.18 -19.13 5.45
CA LEU A 66 -6.70 -20.33 6.13
C LEU A 66 -7.19 -21.37 5.13
N GLY A 67 -7.95 -20.95 4.11
CA GLY A 67 -8.42 -21.84 3.06
C GLY A 67 -7.27 -22.49 2.29
N THR A 68 -6.20 -21.75 2.01
CA THR A 68 -5.01 -22.27 1.34
C THR A 68 -4.30 -23.32 2.20
N ILE A 69 -4.10 -23.04 3.50
CA ILE A 69 -3.46 -23.98 4.43
C ILE A 69 -4.27 -25.29 4.53
N ILE A 70 -5.59 -25.18 4.69
CA ILE A 70 -6.49 -26.34 4.78
C ILE A 70 -6.44 -27.14 3.47
N PHE A 71 -6.55 -26.47 2.32
CA PHE A 71 -6.49 -27.12 1.02
C PHE A 71 -5.17 -27.88 0.82
N VAL A 72 -4.04 -27.27 1.13
CA VAL A 72 -2.72 -27.91 1.01
C VAL A 72 -2.60 -29.13 1.94
N LYS A 73 -3.11 -29.03 3.16
CA LYS A 73 -3.11 -30.14 4.13
C LYS A 73 -3.96 -31.32 3.66
N GLU A 74 -5.17 -31.07 3.15
CA GLU A 74 -6.14 -32.12 2.81
C GLU A 74 -5.96 -32.69 1.39
N SER A 75 -5.42 -31.91 0.46
CA SER A 75 -5.29 -32.32 -0.95
C SER A 75 -4.24 -33.39 -1.21
N GLY A 76 -3.29 -33.60 -0.28
CA GLY A 76 -2.18 -34.55 -0.46
C GLY A 76 -1.19 -34.15 -1.57
N ILE A 77 -1.28 -32.93 -2.11
CA ILE A 77 -0.40 -32.44 -3.19
C ILE A 77 1.05 -32.29 -2.70
N ILE A 78 1.24 -31.98 -1.41
CA ILE A 78 2.57 -31.81 -0.80
C ILE A 78 2.81 -32.93 0.20
N PHE A 79 3.87 -33.71 -0.02
CA PHE A 79 4.39 -34.63 0.98
C PHE A 79 5.36 -33.88 1.91
N PHE A 80 4.89 -33.57 3.11
CA PHE A 80 5.65 -32.74 4.06
C PHE A 80 6.75 -33.47 4.83
N ASN A 81 6.82 -34.80 4.75
CA ASN A 81 7.82 -35.63 5.44
C ASN A 81 8.03 -35.23 6.91
N TYR A 82 6.94 -35.13 7.68
CA TYR A 82 6.98 -34.63 9.07
C TYR A 82 7.75 -35.52 10.05
N GLY A 83 8.10 -36.74 9.67
CA GLY A 83 8.81 -37.69 10.51
C GLY A 83 9.58 -38.71 9.68
N PRO A 84 10.45 -39.50 10.33
CA PRO A 84 11.11 -40.62 9.68
C PRO A 84 10.07 -41.62 9.15
N PRO A 85 10.39 -42.35 8.06
CA PRO A 85 9.51 -43.40 7.54
C PRO A 85 9.33 -44.50 8.59
N GLU A 86 8.15 -45.13 8.58
CA GLU A 86 7.88 -46.26 9.48
C GLU A 86 8.85 -47.41 9.17
N GLU A 87 9.38 -48.03 10.23
CA GLU A 87 10.25 -49.20 10.08
C GLU A 87 9.44 -50.36 9.48
N PRO A 88 10.01 -51.11 8.52
CA PRO A 88 9.30 -52.22 7.90
C PRO A 88 8.98 -53.27 8.95
N THR A 89 7.69 -53.58 9.14
CA THR A 89 7.27 -54.75 9.91
C THR A 89 7.62 -55.99 9.09
N GLU A 90 8.73 -56.63 9.42
CA GLU A 90 9.09 -57.94 8.86
C GLU A 90 7.94 -58.93 9.12
N LYS A 91 7.54 -59.67 8.07
CA LYS A 91 6.57 -60.78 8.14
C LYS A 91 7.30 -62.09 8.27
#